data_AF-A0A0W0TT08-F1
#
_entry.id   AF-A0A0W0TT08-F1
#
_cell.length_a   1.000
_cell.length_b   1.000
_cell.length_c   1.000
_cell.angle_alpha   90.00
_cell.angle_beta   90.00
_cell.angle_gamma   90.00
#
_symmetry.space_group_name_H-M   'P 1'
#
loop_
_entity.id
_entity.type
_entity.pdbx_description
1 polymer ?
#
loop_
_entity_poly.entity_id
_entity_poly.type
_entity_poly.pdbx_seq_one_letter_code
_entity_poly.pdbx_strand_id
1 'polypeptide(L)'
;MPFQLTYFKTIDLSGTSFAEKIKNTLSLLVDPVEIDEIPEKPVIVRYVRSNAFRVMSAVVLQEMLDYKQSRLSYISLHSNDKSKIALALKKSEAFTTLEHHYKSFLESLIAAQYSYGEILTLCKSFEEKWDFYYSIDPQLKDKELLQHTRLAISPKNRPAFDHFATCFTPALMSTDFIALSSFVEGLASQQQSTYEKYKGDEKSFAGLQNDEVYCPSTRLVIDARESLTTQNNARNFIDIYMVLAMMAKVEAPEINVFLESKPADYMQKCEQKLYCYLHNSWLLGFTKTETQLLSDMGGAKIKKALPRDHSHLWQLECTPKQNTLKILIDYSKLDSAFPRVSLFFTAHRGRHHHEAVKKAVEGLVQGEKMKTVLNTLETEAREHPQFNEEGSLMCRLRFIDMHVGPRPAIETVSAKTPPEEVVISPK
;
A
#
# COMPACT_ATOMS: atom_id res chain seq x y z
N MET A 1 5.47 20.95 6.51
CA MET A 1 6.83 21.53 6.52
C MET A 1 7.44 21.27 5.15
N PRO A 2 8.17 22.21 4.51
CA PRO A 2 8.76 21.94 3.20
C PRO A 2 9.89 20.91 3.35
N PHE A 3 9.78 19.78 2.64
CA PHE A 3 10.88 18.83 2.54
C PHE A 3 12.08 19.50 1.84
N GLN A 4 13.28 19.32 2.39
CA GLN A 4 14.52 19.83 1.79
C GLN A 4 15.42 18.65 1.41
N LEU A 5 16.05 18.75 0.23
CA LEU A 5 17.05 17.79 -0.22
C LEU A 5 18.35 18.00 0.55
N THR A 6 18.92 16.93 1.07
CA THR A 6 20.16 16.97 1.87
C THR A 6 21.37 16.62 1.01
N TYR A 7 21.29 15.53 0.27
CA TYR A 7 22.44 14.95 -0.43
C TYR A 7 22.57 15.44 -1.88
N PHE A 8 21.44 15.65 -2.55
CA PHE A 8 21.38 16.01 -3.98
C PHE A 8 21.12 17.50 -4.25
N LYS A 9 21.23 18.36 -3.23
CA LYS A 9 20.91 19.81 -3.28
C LYS A 9 21.59 20.62 -4.40
N THR A 10 22.72 20.14 -4.92
CA THR A 10 23.53 20.84 -5.94
C THR A 10 23.27 20.35 -7.36
N ILE A 11 22.51 19.26 -7.54
CA ILE A 11 22.19 18.72 -8.86
C ILE A 11 20.84 19.26 -9.30
N ASP A 12 20.87 20.09 -10.34
CA ASP A 12 19.67 20.73 -10.87
C ASP A 12 19.01 19.88 -11.97
N LEU A 13 17.76 19.48 -11.76
CA LEU A 13 16.90 18.84 -12.76
C LEU A 13 15.78 19.77 -13.27
N SER A 14 15.75 21.06 -12.90
CA SER A 14 14.70 22.01 -13.28
C SER A 14 14.60 22.32 -14.78
N GLY A 15 15.46 21.74 -15.61
CA GLY A 15 15.32 21.77 -17.06
C GLY A 15 13.96 21.21 -17.50
N THR A 16 13.29 21.93 -18.41
CA THR A 16 11.90 21.67 -18.83
C THR A 16 11.65 20.22 -19.24
N SER A 17 12.60 19.58 -19.92
CA SER A 17 12.45 18.20 -20.40
C SER A 17 12.35 17.13 -19.29
N PHE A 18 13.00 17.32 -18.14
CA PHE A 18 12.88 16.38 -17.02
C PHE A 18 11.61 16.62 -16.22
N ALA A 19 11.28 17.88 -15.96
CA ALA A 19 10.05 18.26 -15.27
C ALA A 19 8.80 17.75 -16.03
N GLU A 20 8.77 17.89 -17.37
CA GLU A 20 7.68 17.35 -18.20
C GLU A 20 7.58 15.82 -18.13
N LYS A 21 8.71 15.10 -18.21
CA LYS A 21 8.72 13.64 -18.09
C LYS A 21 8.21 13.17 -16.72
N ILE A 22 8.62 13.85 -15.65
CA ILE A 22 8.17 13.55 -14.29
C ILE A 22 6.66 13.81 -14.16
N LYS A 23 6.16 14.95 -14.67
CA LYS A 23 4.73 15.27 -14.70
C LYS A 23 3.92 14.25 -15.49
N ASN A 24 4.38 13.86 -16.68
CA ASN A 24 3.70 12.84 -17.49
C ASN A 24 3.63 11.49 -16.79
N THR A 25 4.67 11.14 -16.01
CA THR A 25 4.73 9.89 -15.25
C THR A 25 3.84 9.91 -14.01
N LEU A 26 3.50 11.08 -13.46
CA LEU A 26 2.64 11.21 -12.28
C LEU A 26 1.29 10.51 -12.46
N SER A 27 0.68 10.67 -13.64
CA SER A 27 -0.59 10.02 -13.99
C SER A 27 -0.55 8.48 -13.95
N LEU A 28 0.65 7.89 -14.01
CA LEU A 28 0.88 6.44 -13.89
C LEU A 28 1.08 6.00 -12.44
N LEU A 29 1.36 6.95 -11.53
CA LEU A 29 1.56 6.71 -10.10
C LEU A 29 0.31 6.93 -9.26
N VAL A 30 -0.61 7.72 -9.80
CA VAL A 30 -1.92 7.96 -9.21
C VAL A 30 -2.83 6.74 -9.42
N ASP A 31 -3.46 6.30 -8.32
CA ASP A 31 -4.41 5.20 -8.37
C ASP A 31 -5.61 5.58 -9.25
N PRO A 32 -6.02 4.72 -10.18
CA PRO A 32 -7.13 5.02 -11.09
C PRO A 32 -8.53 4.91 -10.50
N VAL A 33 -8.65 4.44 -9.26
CA VAL A 33 -9.90 4.16 -8.55
C VAL A 33 -10.02 5.03 -7.30
N GLU A 34 -8.95 5.17 -6.53
CA GLU A 34 -8.89 6.13 -5.41
C GLU A 34 -8.81 7.58 -5.95
N ILE A 35 -9.17 8.56 -5.13
CA ILE A 35 -9.37 9.98 -5.52
C ILE A 35 -8.04 10.62 -5.94
N ASP A 36 -7.61 10.42 -7.18
CA ASP A 36 -6.43 11.05 -7.81
C ASP A 36 -5.18 11.14 -6.89
N GLU A 37 -4.98 10.14 -6.03
CA GLU A 37 -3.94 10.13 -5.00
C GLU A 37 -2.86 9.08 -5.30
N ILE A 38 -1.66 9.34 -4.79
CA ILE A 38 -0.56 8.37 -4.81
C ILE A 38 -0.77 7.38 -3.65
N PRO A 39 -0.92 6.07 -3.91
CA PRO A 39 -1.38 5.14 -2.88
C PRO A 39 -0.34 4.92 -1.78
N GLU A 40 -0.80 4.84 -0.53
CA GLU A 40 0.03 4.53 0.66
C GLU A 40 0.60 3.11 0.63
N LYS A 41 -0.16 2.16 0.05
CA LYS A 41 0.27 0.77 -0.16
C LYS A 41 0.38 0.49 -1.65
N PRO A 42 1.40 1.04 -2.33
CA PRO A 42 1.51 0.95 -3.78
C PRO A 42 1.91 -0.47 -4.21
N VAL A 43 1.45 -0.88 -5.38
CA VAL A 43 1.92 -2.04 -6.16
C VAL A 43 2.17 -1.61 -7.60
N ILE A 44 3.18 -2.21 -8.23
CA ILE A 44 3.37 -2.09 -9.68
C ILE A 44 2.46 -3.11 -10.34
N VAL A 45 1.60 -2.63 -11.22
CA VAL A 45 0.66 -3.46 -11.97
C VAL A 45 1.42 -4.33 -12.97
N ARG A 46 1.22 -5.64 -12.90
CA ARG A 46 1.70 -6.64 -13.85
C ARG A 46 0.57 -7.01 -14.78
N TYR A 47 0.69 -6.64 -16.06
CA TYR A 47 -0.30 -6.99 -17.07
C TYR A 47 0.07 -8.28 -17.77
N VAL A 48 -0.91 -9.16 -18.02
CA VAL A 48 -0.68 -10.50 -18.60
C VAL A 48 -0.07 -10.44 -20.01
N ARG A 49 -0.40 -9.41 -20.80
CA ARG A 49 0.01 -9.28 -22.21
C ARG A 49 0.61 -7.91 -22.54
N SER A 50 1.07 -7.16 -21.54
CA SER A 50 1.61 -5.82 -21.74
C SER A 50 2.72 -5.52 -20.74
N ASN A 51 3.72 -4.74 -21.18
CA ASN A 51 4.79 -4.23 -20.31
C ASN A 51 4.52 -2.79 -19.87
N ALA A 52 3.27 -2.32 -19.97
CA ALA A 52 2.88 -0.99 -19.53
C ALA A 52 3.16 -0.81 -18.04
N PHE A 53 3.69 0.37 -17.67
CA PHE A 53 3.94 0.72 -16.29
C PHE A 53 2.73 1.45 -15.70
N ARG A 54 2.28 1.01 -14.53
CA ARG A 54 1.28 1.70 -13.70
C ARG A 54 1.43 1.25 -12.25
N VAL A 55 1.09 2.14 -11.33
CA VAL A 55 0.92 1.83 -9.91
C VAL A 55 -0.57 1.81 -9.57
N MET A 56 -0.92 0.95 -8.63
CA MET A 56 -2.24 0.92 -7.98
C MET A 56 -2.06 0.69 -6.47
N SER A 57 -3.10 0.94 -5.71
CA SER A 57 -3.28 0.55 -4.32
C SER A 57 -3.42 -0.96 -4.25
N ALA A 58 -2.63 -1.59 -3.38
CA ALA A 58 -2.76 -3.01 -3.08
C ALA A 58 -4.15 -3.34 -2.53
N VAL A 59 -4.77 -2.40 -1.81
CA VAL A 59 -6.10 -2.56 -1.22
C VAL A 59 -7.15 -2.61 -2.32
N VAL A 60 -7.18 -1.62 -3.21
CA VAL A 60 -8.09 -1.59 -4.36
C VAL A 60 -7.94 -2.85 -5.21
N LEU A 61 -6.71 -3.26 -5.51
CA LEU A 61 -6.47 -4.44 -6.32
C LEU A 61 -7.02 -5.73 -5.66
N GLN A 62 -6.88 -5.85 -4.34
CA GLN A 62 -7.46 -6.96 -3.58
C GLN A 62 -8.99 -6.89 -3.55
N GLU A 63 -9.57 -5.71 -3.34
CA GLU A 63 -11.03 -5.51 -3.38
C GLU A 63 -11.62 -5.88 -4.75
N MET A 64 -10.92 -5.58 -5.84
CA MET A 64 -11.33 -5.99 -7.19
C MET A 64 -11.33 -7.51 -7.36
N LEU A 65 -10.32 -8.20 -6.81
CA LEU A 65 -10.29 -9.67 -6.79
C LEU A 65 -11.45 -10.23 -5.97
N ASP A 66 -11.63 -9.73 -4.75
CA ASP A 66 -12.67 -10.19 -3.83
C ASP A 66 -14.08 -9.92 -4.42
N TYR A 67 -14.26 -8.78 -5.09
CA TYR A 67 -15.49 -8.41 -5.80
C TYR A 67 -15.85 -9.41 -6.89
N LYS A 68 -14.85 -9.86 -7.67
CA LYS A 68 -15.03 -10.87 -8.72
C LYS A 68 -15.30 -12.24 -8.11
N GLN A 69 -14.46 -12.69 -7.19
CA GLN A 69 -14.54 -14.02 -6.58
C GLN A 69 -15.85 -14.23 -5.82
N SER A 70 -16.28 -13.24 -5.04
CA SER A 70 -17.56 -13.29 -4.31
C SER A 70 -18.76 -13.47 -5.24
N ARG A 71 -18.77 -12.83 -6.42
CA ARG A 71 -19.84 -12.95 -7.42
C ARG A 71 -19.83 -14.29 -8.11
N LEU A 72 -18.68 -14.73 -8.60
CA LEU A 72 -18.55 -16.04 -9.25
C LEU A 72 -18.91 -17.17 -8.28
N SER A 73 -18.51 -17.05 -7.01
CA SER A 73 -18.91 -17.96 -5.93
C SER A 73 -20.42 -17.95 -5.72
N TYR A 74 -21.05 -16.77 -5.64
CA TYR A 74 -22.49 -16.65 -5.50
C TYR A 74 -23.26 -17.31 -6.65
N ILE A 75 -22.82 -17.10 -7.90
CA ILE A 75 -23.43 -17.71 -9.10
C ILE A 75 -23.35 -19.24 -9.01
N SER A 76 -22.16 -19.77 -8.68
CA SER A 76 -21.94 -21.21 -8.52
C SER A 76 -22.81 -21.80 -7.41
N LEU A 77 -22.89 -21.13 -6.25
CA LEU A 77 -23.74 -21.55 -5.14
C LEU A 77 -25.23 -21.50 -5.52
N HIS A 78 -25.65 -20.47 -6.25
CA HIS A 78 -27.04 -20.31 -6.69
C HIS A 78 -27.46 -21.46 -7.61
N SER A 79 -26.60 -21.89 -8.53
CA SER A 79 -26.86 -23.02 -9.43
C SER A 79 -27.08 -24.35 -8.67
N ASN A 80 -26.55 -24.48 -7.46
CA ASN A 80 -26.66 -25.69 -6.64
C ASN A 80 -27.77 -25.60 -5.56
N ASP A 81 -28.37 -24.43 -5.35
CA ASP A 81 -29.38 -24.22 -4.32
C ASP A 81 -30.78 -24.66 -4.78
N LYS A 82 -31.18 -25.88 -4.37
CA LYS A 82 -32.52 -26.42 -4.63
C LYS A 82 -33.65 -25.64 -3.96
N SER A 83 -33.37 -25.02 -2.81
CA SER A 83 -34.36 -24.29 -2.03
C SER A 83 -34.68 -22.92 -2.64
N LYS A 84 -33.75 -22.37 -3.43
CA LYS A 84 -33.77 -21.01 -4.02
C LYS A 84 -33.86 -19.87 -3.00
N ILE A 85 -33.74 -20.14 -1.71
CA ILE A 85 -33.83 -19.15 -0.63
C ILE A 85 -32.61 -19.16 0.29
N ALA A 86 -31.74 -20.17 0.20
CA ALA A 86 -30.67 -20.39 1.17
C ALA A 86 -29.62 -19.26 1.16
N LEU A 87 -29.37 -18.66 -0.01
CA LEU A 87 -28.39 -17.58 -0.12
C LEU A 87 -28.95 -16.25 0.37
N ALA A 88 -30.22 -15.95 0.09
CA ALA A 88 -30.89 -14.77 0.64
C ALA A 88 -30.98 -14.84 2.17
N LEU A 89 -31.33 -16.02 2.70
CA LEU A 89 -31.50 -16.24 4.14
C LEU A 89 -30.21 -16.03 4.95
N LYS A 90 -29.05 -16.33 4.34
CA LYS A 90 -27.72 -16.09 4.95
C LYS A 90 -27.27 -14.64 4.93
N LYS A 91 -27.76 -13.83 3.98
CA LYS A 91 -27.27 -12.47 3.72
C LYS A 91 -28.03 -11.39 4.47
N SER A 92 -29.23 -11.69 4.97
CA SER A 92 -30.01 -10.72 5.73
C SER A 92 -29.44 -10.55 7.15
N GLU A 93 -29.04 -9.32 7.49
CA GLU A 93 -28.37 -8.98 8.76
C GLU A 93 -29.34 -8.43 9.81
N ALA A 94 -30.57 -8.06 9.44
CA ALA A 94 -31.58 -7.52 10.35
C ALA A 94 -32.92 -8.24 10.13
N PHE A 95 -33.18 -9.25 10.96
CA PHE A 95 -34.48 -9.91 11.03
C PHE A 95 -35.25 -9.41 12.26
N THR A 96 -36.56 -9.22 12.09
CA THR A 96 -37.48 -9.11 13.22
C THR A 96 -37.51 -10.42 14.01
N THR A 97 -38.07 -10.39 15.23
CA THR A 97 -38.24 -11.59 16.06
C THR A 97 -39.01 -12.68 15.31
N LEU A 98 -40.07 -12.33 14.56
CA LEU A 98 -40.85 -13.29 13.78
C LEU A 98 -40.02 -13.90 12.64
N GLU A 99 -39.29 -13.07 11.89
CA GLU A 99 -38.45 -13.54 10.78
C GLU A 99 -37.28 -14.41 11.25
N HIS A 100 -36.78 -14.22 12.46
CA HIS A 100 -35.81 -15.14 13.07
C HIS A 100 -36.40 -16.55 13.26
N HIS A 101 -37.68 -16.67 13.63
CA HIS A 101 -38.34 -17.96 13.74
C HIS A 101 -38.63 -18.56 12.35
N TYR A 102 -39.02 -17.74 11.37
CA TYR A 102 -39.11 -18.17 9.96
C TYR A 102 -37.77 -18.69 9.45
N LYS A 103 -36.68 -17.99 9.74
CA LYS A 103 -35.34 -18.42 9.37
C LYS A 103 -34.99 -19.78 9.95
N SER A 104 -35.15 -19.97 11.26
CA SER A 104 -34.85 -21.25 11.92
C SER A 104 -35.64 -22.41 11.28
N PHE A 105 -36.93 -22.20 11.06
CA PHE A 105 -37.79 -23.17 10.40
C PHE A 105 -37.32 -23.47 8.96
N LEU A 106 -37.07 -22.45 8.15
CA LEU A 106 -36.65 -22.61 6.75
C LEU A 106 -35.26 -23.25 6.63
N GLU A 107 -34.32 -22.94 7.54
CA GLU A 107 -33.02 -23.60 7.63
C GLU A 107 -33.14 -25.11 7.86
N SER A 108 -34.11 -25.54 8.67
CA SER A 108 -34.38 -26.97 8.88
C SER A 108 -34.85 -27.66 7.58
N LEU A 109 -35.68 -26.99 6.78
CA LEU A 109 -36.19 -27.53 5.52
C LEU A 109 -35.07 -27.59 4.47
N ILE A 110 -34.20 -26.58 4.44
CA ILE A 110 -33.01 -26.55 3.59
C ILE A 110 -32.06 -27.69 3.96
N ALA A 111 -31.81 -27.90 5.26
CA ALA A 111 -30.98 -29.00 5.76
C ALA A 111 -31.56 -30.37 5.37
N ALA A 112 -32.88 -30.50 5.39
CA ALA A 112 -33.61 -31.68 4.93
C ALA A 112 -33.74 -31.78 3.38
N GLN A 113 -33.06 -30.90 2.63
CA GLN A 113 -32.98 -30.92 1.15
C GLN A 113 -34.31 -30.69 0.42
N TYR A 114 -35.25 -30.00 1.04
CA TYR A 114 -36.51 -29.61 0.38
C TYR A 114 -36.24 -28.64 -0.77
N SER A 115 -36.89 -28.85 -1.91
CA SER A 115 -36.88 -27.92 -3.04
C SER A 115 -37.76 -26.69 -2.78
N TYR A 116 -37.52 -25.60 -3.50
CA TYR A 116 -38.34 -24.38 -3.43
C TYR A 116 -39.85 -24.67 -3.52
N GLY A 117 -40.25 -25.53 -4.48
CA GLY A 117 -41.65 -25.90 -4.66
C GLY A 117 -42.22 -26.63 -3.45
N GLU A 118 -41.48 -27.59 -2.88
CA GLU A 118 -41.91 -28.33 -1.70
C GLU A 118 -42.01 -27.42 -0.47
N ILE A 119 -41.05 -26.51 -0.27
CA ILE A 119 -41.09 -25.51 0.80
C ILE A 119 -42.33 -24.63 0.66
N LEU A 120 -42.55 -24.05 -0.52
CA LEU A 120 -43.66 -23.13 -0.75
C LEU A 120 -45.02 -23.82 -0.59
N THR A 121 -45.20 -25.02 -1.12
CA THR A 121 -46.43 -25.81 -0.94
C THR A 121 -46.67 -26.15 0.53
N LEU A 122 -45.62 -26.46 1.28
CA LEU A 122 -45.71 -26.78 2.69
C LEU A 122 -46.11 -25.55 3.52
N CYS A 123 -45.48 -24.40 3.27
CA CYS A 123 -45.83 -23.13 3.92
C CYS A 123 -47.28 -22.72 3.63
N LYS A 124 -47.71 -22.75 2.35
CA LYS A 124 -49.10 -22.44 1.97
C LYS A 124 -50.10 -23.40 2.62
N SER A 125 -49.81 -24.71 2.64
CA SER A 125 -50.69 -25.67 3.30
C SER A 125 -50.79 -25.44 4.81
N PHE A 126 -49.76 -24.90 5.46
CA PHE A 126 -49.80 -24.62 6.90
C PHE A 126 -50.67 -23.39 7.16
N GLU A 127 -50.49 -22.34 6.38
CA GLU A 127 -51.29 -21.10 6.43
C GLU A 127 -52.77 -21.35 6.13
N GLU A 128 -53.08 -22.03 5.02
CA GLU A 128 -54.46 -22.33 4.64
C GLU A 128 -55.21 -23.09 5.73
N LYS A 129 -54.56 -24.05 6.38
CA LYS A 129 -55.17 -24.84 7.46
C LYS A 129 -55.28 -24.04 8.75
N TRP A 130 -54.26 -23.24 9.07
CA TRP A 130 -54.29 -22.32 10.19
C TRP A 130 -55.46 -21.34 10.05
N ASP A 131 -55.57 -20.66 8.91
CA ASP A 131 -56.63 -19.71 8.60
C ASP A 131 -58.02 -20.36 8.60
N PHE A 132 -58.14 -21.56 8.00
CA PHE A 132 -59.39 -22.33 8.02
C PHE A 132 -59.87 -22.60 9.45
N TYR A 133 -59.03 -23.17 10.31
CA TYR A 133 -59.44 -23.50 11.68
C TYR A 133 -59.67 -22.25 12.53
N TYR A 134 -58.84 -21.22 12.37
CA TYR A 134 -59.03 -19.94 13.05
C TYR A 134 -60.34 -19.26 12.64
N SER A 135 -60.74 -19.36 11.36
CA SER A 135 -61.99 -18.79 10.86
C SER A 135 -63.24 -19.51 11.36
N ILE A 136 -63.15 -20.81 11.66
CA ILE A 136 -64.27 -21.62 12.17
C ILE A 136 -64.52 -21.35 13.65
N ASP A 137 -63.46 -21.20 14.42
CA ASP A 137 -63.57 -20.87 15.84
C ASP A 137 -62.42 -19.94 16.28
N PRO A 138 -62.65 -18.61 16.26
CA PRO A 138 -61.67 -17.63 16.70
C PRO A 138 -61.32 -17.72 18.19
N GLN A 139 -62.06 -18.51 18.99
CA GLN A 139 -61.79 -18.75 20.41
C GLN A 139 -60.99 -20.05 20.65
N LEU A 140 -60.66 -20.82 19.59
CA LEU A 140 -59.78 -21.98 19.68
C LEU A 140 -58.47 -21.58 20.35
N LYS A 141 -58.14 -22.26 21.44
CA LYS A 141 -56.85 -22.08 22.10
C LYS A 141 -55.75 -22.58 21.16
N ASP A 142 -54.61 -21.89 21.15
CA ASP A 142 -53.53 -22.15 20.17
C ASP A 142 -53.02 -23.60 20.15
N LYS A 143 -53.04 -24.28 21.31
CA LYS A 143 -52.66 -25.70 21.41
C LYS A 143 -53.64 -26.60 20.67
N GLU A 144 -54.93 -26.32 20.73
CA GLU A 144 -55.98 -27.06 20.02
C GLU A 144 -55.92 -26.75 18.53
N LEU A 145 -55.70 -25.48 18.16
CA LEU A 145 -55.51 -25.03 16.78
C LEU A 145 -54.32 -25.75 16.11
N LEU A 146 -53.16 -25.78 16.77
CA LEU A 146 -51.97 -26.50 16.29
C LEU A 146 -52.23 -28.01 16.16
N GLN A 147 -52.96 -28.62 17.10
CA GLN A 147 -53.30 -30.04 17.05
C GLN A 147 -54.23 -30.38 15.88
N HIS A 148 -55.27 -29.57 15.64
CA HIS A 148 -56.18 -29.76 14.51
C HIS A 148 -55.46 -29.57 13.17
N THR A 149 -54.62 -28.53 13.08
CA THR A 149 -53.79 -28.27 11.89
C THR A 149 -52.84 -29.43 11.61
N ARG A 150 -52.17 -29.95 12.65
CA ARG A 150 -51.28 -31.12 12.56
C ARG A 150 -51.99 -32.36 12.01
N LEU A 151 -53.21 -32.63 12.49
CA LEU A 151 -54.00 -33.80 12.07
C LEU A 151 -54.45 -33.68 10.61
N ALA A 152 -54.75 -32.46 10.16
CA ALA A 152 -55.12 -32.16 8.78
C ALA A 152 -53.93 -32.19 7.80
N ILE A 153 -52.68 -32.20 8.29
CA ILE A 153 -51.47 -32.32 7.47
C ILE A 153 -51.15 -33.80 7.21
N SER A 154 -50.68 -34.08 5.99
CA SER A 154 -50.30 -35.42 5.56
C SER A 154 -49.24 -36.01 6.50
N PRO A 155 -49.26 -37.32 6.79
CA PRO A 155 -48.29 -37.92 7.71
C PRO A 155 -46.83 -37.63 7.37
N LYS A 156 -46.51 -37.54 6.08
CA LYS A 156 -45.18 -37.19 5.55
C LYS A 156 -44.71 -35.79 5.98
N ASN A 157 -45.63 -34.82 6.10
CA ASN A 157 -45.30 -33.42 6.39
C ASN A 157 -45.46 -33.06 7.88
N ARG A 158 -45.96 -33.97 8.71
CA ARG A 158 -46.10 -33.77 10.16
C ARG A 158 -44.78 -33.44 10.87
N PRO A 159 -43.62 -34.06 10.55
CA PRO A 159 -42.36 -33.69 11.19
C PRO A 159 -41.97 -32.22 10.95
N ALA A 160 -42.15 -31.73 9.72
CA ALA A 160 -41.94 -30.33 9.38
C ALA A 160 -42.94 -29.41 10.10
N PHE A 161 -44.21 -29.83 10.21
CA PHE A 161 -45.20 -29.08 10.99
C PHE A 161 -44.88 -29.04 12.48
N ASP A 162 -44.42 -30.16 13.05
CA ASP A 162 -44.04 -30.25 14.45
C ASP A 162 -42.88 -29.29 14.75
N HIS A 163 -41.92 -29.18 13.82
CA HIS A 163 -40.85 -28.19 13.92
C HIS A 163 -41.36 -26.74 13.76
N PHE A 164 -42.24 -26.48 12.78
CA PHE A 164 -42.93 -25.19 12.66
C PHE A 164 -43.60 -24.81 13.99
N ALA A 165 -44.42 -25.70 14.55
CA ALA A 165 -45.12 -25.48 15.81
C ALA A 165 -44.19 -25.23 17.00
N THR A 166 -42.95 -25.72 16.97
CA THR A 166 -41.92 -25.39 17.99
C THR A 166 -41.31 -24.00 17.80
N CYS A 167 -41.36 -23.46 16.58
CA CYS A 167 -40.87 -22.13 16.24
C CYS A 167 -41.93 -21.03 16.36
N PHE A 168 -43.22 -21.34 16.42
CA PHE A 168 -44.28 -20.33 16.55
C PHE A 168 -44.94 -20.38 17.93
N THR A 169 -44.86 -19.26 18.66
CA THR A 169 -45.62 -19.06 19.89
C THR A 169 -46.81 -18.13 19.64
N PRO A 170 -47.91 -18.26 20.39
CA PRO A 170 -49.12 -17.43 20.21
C PRO A 170 -48.88 -15.92 20.30
N ALA A 171 -47.93 -15.49 21.12
CA ALA A 171 -47.57 -14.08 21.29
C ALA A 171 -46.88 -13.47 20.05
N LEU A 172 -46.33 -14.29 19.15
CA LEU A 172 -45.69 -13.84 17.90
C LEU A 172 -46.70 -13.58 16.77
N MET A 173 -47.95 -14.05 16.91
CA MET A 173 -48.99 -14.01 15.86
C MET A 173 -49.93 -12.80 15.97
N SER A 174 -49.90 -12.06 17.09
CA SER A 174 -50.98 -11.11 17.43
C SER A 174 -50.83 -9.68 16.90
N THR A 175 -49.70 -9.28 16.30
CA THR A 175 -49.51 -7.86 15.93
C THR A 175 -48.86 -7.54 14.58
N ASP A 176 -48.19 -8.45 13.87
CA ASP A 176 -47.62 -8.17 12.53
C ASP A 176 -47.36 -9.49 11.77
N PHE A 177 -48.41 -10.23 11.43
CA PHE A 177 -48.25 -11.49 10.71
C PHE A 177 -47.89 -11.24 9.24
N ILE A 178 -46.62 -11.47 8.90
CA ILE A 178 -46.21 -11.68 7.51
C ILE A 178 -46.44 -13.17 7.22
N ALA A 179 -47.26 -13.49 6.21
CA ALA A 179 -47.41 -14.87 5.76
C ALA A 179 -46.03 -15.48 5.44
N LEU A 180 -45.73 -16.64 6.03
CA LEU A 180 -44.51 -17.40 5.79
C LEU A 180 -44.31 -17.70 4.30
N SER A 181 -45.37 -17.98 3.54
CA SER A 181 -45.30 -18.15 2.08
C SER A 181 -44.85 -16.86 1.38
N SER A 182 -45.39 -15.70 1.77
CA SER A 182 -44.95 -14.39 1.27
C SER A 182 -43.49 -14.10 1.64
N PHE A 183 -43.05 -14.48 2.83
CA PHE A 183 -41.66 -14.36 3.26
C PHE A 183 -40.72 -15.24 2.40
N VAL A 184 -41.11 -16.49 2.12
CA VAL A 184 -40.37 -17.40 1.24
C VAL A 184 -40.31 -16.87 -0.20
N GLU A 185 -41.43 -16.37 -0.73
CA GLU A 185 -41.49 -15.77 -2.07
C GLU A 185 -40.63 -14.50 -2.16
N GLY A 186 -40.60 -13.69 -1.10
CA GLY A 186 -39.72 -12.52 -0.97
C GLY A 186 -38.24 -12.90 -0.99
N LEU A 187 -37.83 -13.90 -0.20
CA LEU A 187 -36.46 -14.41 -0.19
C LEU A 187 -36.05 -14.97 -1.56
N ALA A 188 -36.93 -15.73 -2.21
CA ALA A 188 -36.66 -16.29 -3.54
C ALA A 188 -36.50 -15.18 -4.59
N SER A 189 -37.34 -14.15 -4.53
CA SER A 189 -37.25 -12.99 -5.41
C SER A 189 -35.95 -12.21 -5.19
N GLN A 190 -35.55 -12.00 -3.93
CA GLN A 190 -34.29 -11.33 -3.58
C GLN A 190 -33.08 -12.13 -4.07
N GLN A 191 -33.08 -13.44 -3.89
CA GLN A 191 -32.02 -14.32 -4.35
C GLN A 191 -31.92 -14.32 -5.89
N GLN A 192 -33.04 -14.44 -6.58
CA GLN A 192 -33.09 -14.40 -8.04
C GLN A 192 -32.61 -13.05 -8.60
N SER A 193 -33.05 -11.93 -8.01
CA SER A 193 -32.61 -10.59 -8.42
C SER A 193 -31.10 -10.40 -8.21
N THR A 194 -30.56 -10.88 -7.09
CA THR A 194 -29.12 -10.83 -6.81
C THR A 194 -28.34 -11.69 -7.81
N TYR A 195 -28.85 -12.88 -8.13
CA TYR A 195 -28.26 -13.77 -9.13
C TYR A 195 -28.25 -13.13 -10.53
N GLU A 196 -29.35 -12.52 -10.97
CA GLU A 196 -29.42 -11.86 -12.28
C GLU A 196 -28.43 -10.70 -12.38
N LYS A 197 -28.32 -9.90 -11.32
CA LYS A 197 -27.31 -8.84 -11.22
C LYS A 197 -25.89 -9.41 -11.38
N TYR A 198 -25.54 -10.44 -10.62
CA TYR A 198 -24.20 -11.02 -10.67
C TYR A 198 -23.92 -11.77 -11.96
N LYS A 199 -24.92 -12.42 -12.55
CA LYS A 199 -24.81 -13.04 -13.88
C LYS A 199 -24.58 -12.01 -14.99
N GLY A 200 -25.12 -10.79 -14.83
CA GLY A 200 -24.76 -9.65 -15.66
C GLY A 200 -23.25 -9.34 -15.57
N ASP A 201 -22.71 -9.31 -14.35
CA ASP A 201 -21.29 -9.08 -14.08
C ASP A 201 -20.39 -10.22 -14.58
N GLU A 202 -20.88 -11.47 -14.60
CA GLU A 202 -20.13 -12.65 -15.08
C GLU A 202 -19.61 -12.47 -16.52
N LYS A 203 -20.41 -11.85 -17.39
CA LYS A 203 -20.00 -11.53 -18.76
C LYS A 203 -18.79 -10.59 -18.78
N SER A 204 -18.71 -9.67 -17.82
CA SER A 204 -17.60 -8.74 -17.64
C SER A 204 -16.34 -9.41 -17.07
N PHE A 205 -16.46 -10.63 -16.55
CA PHE A 205 -15.33 -11.44 -16.08
C PHE A 205 -14.93 -12.54 -17.07
N ALA A 206 -15.63 -12.66 -18.20
CA ALA A 206 -15.40 -13.72 -19.17
C ALA A 206 -13.95 -13.71 -19.68
N GLY A 207 -13.29 -14.85 -19.60
CA GLY A 207 -11.91 -15.03 -20.06
C GLY A 207 -10.82 -14.65 -19.06
N LEU A 208 -11.18 -14.15 -17.86
CA LEU A 208 -10.22 -13.90 -16.79
C LEU A 208 -9.97 -15.16 -15.95
N GLN A 209 -8.71 -15.50 -15.70
CA GLN A 209 -8.30 -16.51 -14.70
C GLN A 209 -8.59 -16.05 -13.27
N ASN A 210 -8.54 -16.94 -12.29
CA ASN A 210 -8.93 -16.64 -10.90
C ASN A 210 -8.25 -15.39 -10.29
N ASP A 211 -6.96 -15.20 -10.59
CA ASP A 211 -6.13 -14.10 -10.07
C ASP A 211 -6.07 -12.89 -11.03
N GLU A 212 -6.91 -12.86 -12.07
CA GLU A 212 -6.92 -11.80 -13.07
C GLU A 212 -8.10 -10.85 -12.92
N VAL A 213 -7.84 -9.55 -13.11
CA VAL A 213 -8.83 -8.47 -13.13
C VAL A 213 -8.57 -7.49 -14.28
N TYR A 214 -9.58 -6.76 -14.73
CA TYR A 214 -9.38 -5.70 -15.72
C TYR A 214 -8.95 -4.40 -15.04
N CYS A 215 -7.90 -3.75 -15.56
CA CYS A 215 -7.51 -2.42 -15.14
C CYS A 215 -8.62 -1.40 -15.48
N PRO A 216 -9.05 -0.55 -14.54
CA PRO A 216 -10.11 0.43 -14.79
C PRO A 216 -9.75 1.46 -15.87
N SER A 217 -8.49 1.91 -15.90
CA SER A 217 -8.03 2.91 -16.88
C SER A 217 -7.66 2.32 -18.22
N THR A 218 -6.82 1.28 -18.24
CA THR A 218 -6.24 0.77 -19.49
C THR A 218 -7.10 -0.32 -20.14
N ARG A 219 -8.06 -0.90 -19.39
CA ARG A 219 -8.87 -2.07 -19.76
C ARG A 219 -8.04 -3.32 -20.07
N LEU A 220 -6.74 -3.30 -19.79
CA LEU A 220 -5.86 -4.45 -19.92
C LEU A 220 -6.03 -5.41 -18.74
N VAL A 221 -5.73 -6.68 -18.96
CA VAL A 221 -5.80 -7.72 -17.91
C VAL A 221 -4.59 -7.61 -17.00
N ILE A 222 -4.84 -7.44 -15.71
CA ILE A 222 -3.87 -7.44 -14.61
C ILE A 222 -3.79 -8.84 -14.03
N ASP A 223 -2.57 -9.35 -13.84
CA ASP A 223 -2.29 -10.43 -12.91
C ASP A 223 -2.18 -9.83 -11.50
N ALA A 224 -3.26 -9.94 -10.73
CA ALA A 224 -3.34 -9.29 -9.44
C ALA A 224 -2.41 -9.95 -8.42
N ARG A 225 -2.24 -11.28 -8.49
CA ARG A 225 -1.35 -12.01 -7.60
C ARG A 225 0.10 -11.58 -7.80
N GLU A 226 0.59 -11.54 -9.04
CA GLU A 226 1.95 -11.06 -9.31
C GLU A 226 2.12 -9.60 -8.92
N SER A 227 1.14 -8.75 -9.24
CA SER A 227 1.17 -7.32 -8.89
C SER A 227 1.31 -7.12 -7.37
N LEU A 228 0.55 -7.85 -6.55
CA LEU A 228 0.60 -7.75 -5.09
C LEU A 228 1.97 -8.10 -4.49
N THR A 229 2.80 -8.91 -5.19
CA THR A 229 4.17 -9.21 -4.74
C THR A 229 5.14 -8.03 -4.89
N THR A 230 4.78 -7.01 -5.68
CA THR A 230 5.69 -5.92 -6.05
C THR A 230 5.68 -4.72 -5.08
N GLN A 231 5.00 -4.80 -3.94
CA GLN A 231 4.82 -3.67 -3.01
C GLN A 231 6.13 -2.96 -2.64
N ASN A 232 7.17 -3.72 -2.33
CA ASN A 232 8.47 -3.15 -1.96
C ASN A 232 9.11 -2.40 -3.14
N ASN A 233 9.01 -2.96 -4.36
CA ASN A 233 9.52 -2.32 -5.56
C ASN A 233 8.72 -1.05 -5.86
N ALA A 234 7.40 -1.09 -5.74
CA ALA A 234 6.53 0.07 -5.94
C ALA A 234 6.87 1.21 -4.98
N ARG A 235 7.04 0.91 -3.68
CA ARG A 235 7.49 1.90 -2.68
C ARG A 235 8.85 2.48 -3.04
N ASN A 236 9.83 1.63 -3.40
CA ASN A 236 11.15 2.11 -3.79
C ASN A 236 11.09 3.01 -5.04
N PHE A 237 10.26 2.67 -6.01
CA PHE A 237 10.07 3.46 -7.22
C PHE A 237 9.49 4.85 -6.89
N ILE A 238 8.41 4.88 -6.10
CA ILE A 238 7.76 6.14 -5.69
C ILE A 238 8.71 7.00 -4.86
N ASP A 239 9.44 6.42 -3.91
CA ASP A 239 10.40 7.16 -3.09
C ASP A 239 11.47 7.83 -3.97
N ILE A 240 12.02 7.10 -4.95
CA ILE A 240 12.98 7.65 -5.90
C ILE A 240 12.32 8.74 -6.76
N TYR A 241 11.11 8.49 -7.25
CA TYR A 241 10.34 9.47 -8.01
C TYR A 241 10.15 10.78 -7.25
N MET A 242 9.83 10.73 -5.95
CA MET A 242 9.65 11.93 -5.11
C MET A 242 10.91 12.79 -5.07
N VAL A 243 12.08 12.18 -4.95
CA VAL A 243 13.36 12.92 -4.95
C VAL A 243 13.59 13.56 -6.31
N LEU A 244 13.36 12.82 -7.40
CA LEU A 244 13.48 13.36 -8.76
C LEU A 244 12.53 14.54 -9.00
N ALA A 245 11.28 14.43 -8.53
CA ALA A 245 10.28 15.49 -8.62
C ALA A 245 10.70 16.75 -7.84
N MET A 246 11.21 16.58 -6.62
CA MET A 246 11.75 17.69 -5.82
C MET A 246 12.96 18.35 -6.49
N MET A 247 13.89 17.57 -7.04
CA MET A 247 15.06 18.08 -7.78
C MET A 247 14.66 18.84 -9.05
N ALA A 248 13.58 18.42 -9.70
CA ALA A 248 13.03 19.05 -10.90
C ALA A 248 12.04 20.20 -10.59
N LYS A 249 11.76 20.47 -9.31
CA LYS A 249 10.79 21.47 -8.85
C LYS A 249 9.41 21.28 -9.47
N VAL A 250 8.97 20.03 -9.53
CA VAL A 250 7.62 19.70 -10.02
C VAL A 250 6.60 20.00 -8.95
N GLU A 251 5.77 21.01 -9.20
CA GLU A 251 4.61 21.33 -8.37
C GLU A 251 3.39 20.57 -8.89
N ALA A 252 2.85 19.67 -8.07
CA ALA A 252 1.63 18.91 -8.35
C ALA A 252 0.87 18.65 -7.03
N PRO A 253 -0.46 18.87 -6.98
CA PRO A 253 -1.25 18.65 -5.77
C PRO A 253 -1.09 17.25 -5.17
N GLU A 254 -1.04 16.23 -6.02
CA GLU A 254 -0.93 14.81 -5.65
C GLU A 254 0.38 14.52 -4.93
N ILE A 255 1.47 15.17 -5.36
CA ILE A 255 2.78 15.07 -4.71
C ILE A 255 2.73 15.76 -3.35
N ASN A 256 2.13 16.96 -3.27
CA ASN A 256 2.06 17.72 -2.03
C ASN A 256 1.24 16.99 -0.96
N VAL A 257 0.04 16.50 -1.32
CA VAL A 257 -0.82 15.71 -0.43
C VAL A 257 -0.11 14.46 0.04
N PHE A 258 0.53 13.72 -0.88
CA PHE A 258 1.28 12.53 -0.53
C PHE A 258 2.44 12.82 0.43
N LEU A 259 3.15 13.93 0.25
CA LEU A 259 4.26 14.33 1.10
C LEU A 259 3.79 14.80 2.49
N GLU A 260 2.64 15.48 2.59
CA GLU A 260 2.08 15.93 3.86
C GLU A 260 1.79 14.78 4.84
N SER A 261 1.47 13.59 4.34
CA SER A 261 1.24 12.40 5.17
C SER A 261 2.53 11.74 5.68
N LYS A 262 3.72 12.18 5.22
CA LYS A 262 5.00 11.51 5.51
C LYS A 262 5.73 12.08 6.72
N PRO A 263 6.54 11.26 7.43
CA PRO A 263 7.38 11.73 8.52
C PRO A 263 8.44 12.72 8.03
N ALA A 264 8.93 13.57 8.93
CA ALA A 264 9.92 14.61 8.60
C ALA A 264 11.22 14.08 7.97
N ASP A 265 11.61 12.83 8.27
CA ASP A 265 12.81 12.17 7.74
C ASP A 265 12.59 11.43 6.40
N TYR A 266 11.39 11.50 5.83
CA TYR A 266 11.01 10.75 4.63
C TYR A 266 11.91 11.06 3.43
N MET A 267 12.07 12.36 3.07
CA MET A 267 12.86 12.75 1.89
C MET A 267 14.31 12.26 1.97
N GLN A 268 14.88 12.23 3.17
CA GLN A 268 16.23 11.74 3.40
C GLN A 268 16.36 10.24 3.12
N LYS A 269 15.37 9.43 3.51
CA LYS A 269 15.30 8.00 3.17
C LYS A 269 15.13 7.81 1.66
N CYS A 270 14.35 8.66 1.01
CA CYS A 270 14.19 8.64 -0.43
C CYS A 270 15.52 8.94 -1.15
N GLU A 271 16.29 9.92 -0.68
CA GLU A 271 17.62 10.22 -1.24
C GLU A 271 18.57 9.02 -1.11
N GLN A 272 18.54 8.30 0.01
CA GLN A 272 19.32 7.06 0.18
C GLN A 272 18.90 5.98 -0.84
N LYS A 273 17.61 5.85 -1.13
CA LYS A 273 17.12 4.91 -2.15
C LYS A 273 17.55 5.33 -3.56
N LEU A 274 17.49 6.62 -3.88
CA LEU A 274 18.01 7.15 -5.15
C LEU A 274 19.50 6.84 -5.27
N TYR A 275 20.28 7.05 -4.21
CA TYR A 275 21.70 6.70 -4.20
C TYR A 275 21.92 5.20 -4.47
N CYS A 276 21.21 4.32 -3.75
CA CYS A 276 21.28 2.87 -3.97
C CYS A 276 20.94 2.50 -5.42
N TYR A 277 19.90 3.11 -6.00
CA TYR A 277 19.50 2.92 -7.39
C TYR A 277 20.62 3.29 -8.37
N LEU A 278 21.28 4.43 -8.18
CA LEU A 278 22.28 4.95 -9.11
C LEU A 278 23.54 4.09 -9.16
N HIS A 279 23.93 3.48 -8.02
CA HIS A 279 25.09 2.61 -7.92
C HIS A 279 24.77 1.13 -8.19
N ASN A 280 23.66 0.62 -7.65
CA ASN A 280 23.28 -0.80 -7.69
C ASN A 280 21.76 -0.98 -7.85
N SER A 281 21.22 -0.63 -9.03
CA SER A 281 19.78 -0.72 -9.31
C SER A 281 19.17 -2.11 -9.12
N TRP A 282 19.98 -3.18 -9.29
CA TRP A 282 19.54 -4.57 -9.11
C TRP A 282 19.10 -4.89 -7.69
N LEU A 283 19.63 -4.19 -6.67
CA LEU A 283 19.25 -4.37 -5.27
C LEU A 283 17.80 -3.97 -4.98
N LEU A 284 17.20 -3.15 -5.86
CA LEU A 284 15.82 -2.68 -5.71
C LEU A 284 14.82 -3.51 -6.52
N GLY A 285 15.29 -4.54 -7.25
CA GLY A 285 14.44 -5.48 -7.97
C GLY A 285 13.68 -4.88 -9.17
N PHE A 286 14.12 -3.73 -9.69
CA PHE A 286 13.41 -3.07 -10.79
C PHE A 286 13.55 -3.82 -12.12
N THR A 287 12.47 -3.82 -12.89
CA THR A 287 12.49 -4.28 -14.28
C THR A 287 13.25 -3.31 -15.18
N LYS A 288 13.51 -3.73 -16.43
CA LYS A 288 14.12 -2.87 -17.45
C LYS A 288 13.27 -1.62 -17.72
N THR A 289 11.95 -1.77 -17.80
CA THR A 289 11.03 -0.65 -18.03
C THR A 289 11.05 0.34 -16.87
N GLU A 290 11.00 -0.15 -15.64
CA GLU A 290 11.06 0.69 -14.42
C GLU A 290 12.39 1.44 -14.34
N THR A 291 13.51 0.77 -14.61
CA THR A 291 14.85 1.38 -14.65
C THR A 291 14.94 2.44 -15.75
N GLN A 292 14.39 2.16 -16.93
CA GLN A 292 14.40 3.11 -18.04
C GLN A 292 13.60 4.38 -17.70
N LEU A 293 12.42 4.25 -17.09
CA LEU A 293 11.61 5.38 -16.64
C LEU A 293 12.38 6.27 -15.65
N LEU A 294 12.95 5.68 -14.59
CA LEU A 294 13.75 6.42 -13.61
C LEU A 294 14.98 7.10 -14.24
N SER A 295 15.63 6.40 -15.17
CA SER A 295 16.75 6.95 -15.95
C SER A 295 16.33 8.17 -16.77
N ASP A 296 15.19 8.09 -17.46
CA ASP A 296 14.64 9.13 -18.33
C ASP A 296 14.15 10.37 -17.58
N MET A 297 13.67 10.20 -16.34
CA MET A 297 13.27 11.29 -15.45
C MET A 297 14.45 12.07 -14.84
N GLY A 298 15.69 11.68 -15.13
CA GLY A 298 16.89 12.40 -14.69
C GLY A 298 17.92 11.53 -14.00
N GLY A 299 17.62 10.27 -13.69
CA GLY A 299 18.55 9.33 -13.07
C GLY A 299 19.88 9.21 -13.83
N ALA A 300 19.85 9.18 -15.16
CA ALA A 300 21.08 9.15 -15.97
C ALA A 300 21.92 10.42 -15.84
N LYS A 301 21.28 11.59 -15.73
CA LYS A 301 21.98 12.88 -15.53
C LYS A 301 22.61 12.93 -14.14
N ILE A 302 21.88 12.53 -13.11
CA ILE A 302 22.38 12.47 -11.73
C ILE A 302 23.56 11.51 -11.66
N LYS A 303 23.45 10.31 -12.27
CA LYS A 303 24.53 9.32 -12.28
C LYS A 303 25.84 9.88 -12.88
N LYS A 304 25.75 10.69 -13.93
CA LYS A 304 26.91 11.36 -14.53
C LYS A 304 27.48 12.49 -13.68
N ALA A 305 26.61 13.19 -12.94
CA ALA A 305 26.98 14.34 -12.11
C ALA A 305 27.47 13.95 -10.69
N LEU A 306 27.19 12.71 -10.24
CA LEU A 306 27.63 12.22 -8.95
C LEU A 306 29.17 12.22 -8.86
N PRO A 307 29.77 12.95 -7.90
CA PRO A 307 31.21 13.03 -7.76
C PRO A 307 31.79 11.65 -7.42
N ARG A 308 32.89 11.31 -8.12
CA ARG A 308 33.76 10.12 -7.98
C ARG A 308 33.26 9.08 -6.97
N ASP A 309 32.72 8.00 -7.51
CA ASP A 309 32.22 6.86 -6.76
C ASP A 309 33.28 6.30 -5.78
N HIS A 310 33.07 6.52 -4.47
CA HIS A 310 33.87 5.92 -3.41
C HIS A 310 33.47 4.47 -3.13
N SER A 311 32.61 3.85 -3.95
CA SER A 311 32.20 2.44 -3.87
C SER A 311 33.39 1.48 -3.79
N HIS A 312 34.48 1.76 -4.50
CA HIS A 312 35.70 0.95 -4.44
C HIS A 312 36.35 0.90 -3.04
N LEU A 313 35.99 1.83 -2.14
CA LEU A 313 36.44 1.88 -0.74
C LEU A 313 35.41 1.28 0.24
N TRP A 314 34.24 0.86 -0.24
CA TRP A 314 33.15 0.34 0.59
C TRP A 314 32.84 -1.13 0.24
N GLN A 315 33.09 -2.03 1.19
CA GLN A 315 32.91 -3.46 1.02
C GLN A 315 31.76 -3.96 1.90
N LEU A 316 30.82 -4.72 1.35
CA LEU A 316 29.61 -5.17 2.05
C LEU A 316 29.94 -6.14 3.20
N GLU A 317 31.00 -6.92 3.06
CA GLU A 317 31.52 -7.83 4.09
C GLU A 317 32.18 -7.10 5.29
N CYS A 318 32.48 -5.81 5.17
CA CYS A 318 33.08 -5.01 6.24
C CYS A 318 32.00 -4.33 7.09
N THR A 319 32.29 -4.14 8.38
CA THR A 319 31.40 -3.37 9.25
C THR A 319 31.36 -1.89 8.82
N PRO A 320 30.25 -1.16 9.10
CA PRO A 320 30.14 0.28 8.82
C PRO A 320 31.34 1.09 9.33
N LYS A 321 31.82 0.76 10.53
CA LYS A 321 33.00 1.38 11.15
C LYS A 321 34.28 1.12 10.34
N GLN A 322 34.52 -0.11 9.88
CA GLN A 322 35.69 -0.45 9.07
C GLN A 322 35.68 0.25 7.72
N ASN A 323 34.53 0.29 7.04
CA ASN A 323 34.42 1.02 5.76
C ASN A 323 34.59 2.53 5.95
N THR A 324 34.04 3.08 7.03
CA THR A 324 34.23 4.50 7.39
C THR A 324 35.71 4.81 7.63
N LEU A 325 36.41 3.96 8.39
CA LEU A 325 37.86 4.06 8.58
C LEU A 325 38.61 4.02 7.25
N LYS A 326 38.33 3.05 6.36
CA LYS A 326 38.96 2.96 5.03
C LYS A 326 38.81 4.26 4.24
N ILE A 327 37.62 4.86 4.25
CA ILE A 327 37.34 6.11 3.52
C ILE A 327 38.10 7.30 4.11
N LEU A 328 38.09 7.45 5.44
CA LEU A 328 38.79 8.55 6.12
C LEU A 328 40.30 8.41 6.02
N ILE A 329 40.81 7.18 6.11
CA ILE A 329 42.22 6.84 5.91
C ILE A 329 42.64 7.11 4.46
N ASP A 330 41.83 6.75 3.46
CA ASP A 330 42.12 7.10 2.06
C ASP A 330 42.17 8.62 1.84
N TYR A 331 41.25 9.37 2.47
CA TYR A 331 41.23 10.82 2.35
C TYR A 331 42.50 11.47 2.90
N SER A 332 42.92 11.04 4.09
CA SER A 332 44.05 11.58 4.84
C SER A 332 45.39 10.92 4.48
N LYS A 333 45.36 9.83 3.71
CA LYS A 333 46.53 9.00 3.36
C LYS A 333 47.30 8.50 4.58
N LEU A 334 46.59 8.23 5.68
CA LEU A 334 47.18 7.78 6.96
C LEU A 334 47.74 6.35 6.91
N ASP A 335 47.21 5.49 6.03
CA ASP A 335 47.73 4.14 5.86
C ASP A 335 48.88 4.16 4.87
N SER A 336 50.07 4.33 5.43
CA SER A 336 51.30 4.20 4.68
C SER A 336 52.37 3.61 5.60
N ALA A 337 52.47 2.27 5.60
CA ALA A 337 53.60 1.56 6.20
C ALA A 337 54.98 2.02 5.65
N PHE A 338 54.99 2.85 4.60
CA PHE A 338 56.13 3.61 4.10
C PHE A 338 55.67 5.00 3.64
N PRO A 339 56.36 6.11 3.97
CA PRO A 339 56.04 7.42 3.43
C PRO A 339 56.26 7.38 1.92
N ARG A 340 55.18 7.22 1.15
CA ARG A 340 55.27 7.14 -0.31
C ARG A 340 55.62 8.51 -0.87
N VAL A 341 56.64 8.51 -1.73
CA VAL A 341 57.09 9.65 -2.56
C VAL A 341 55.92 10.31 -3.33
N SER A 342 54.76 9.66 -3.46
CA SER A 342 53.52 10.26 -3.97
C SER A 342 53.05 11.50 -3.20
N LEU A 343 53.29 11.60 -1.88
CA LEU A 343 53.01 12.81 -1.09
C LEU A 343 53.94 13.98 -1.47
N PHE A 344 55.12 13.69 -2.03
CA PHE A 344 56.01 14.70 -2.61
C PHE A 344 55.58 15.11 -4.03
N PHE A 345 55.14 14.17 -4.88
CA PHE A 345 54.74 14.47 -6.27
C PHE A 345 53.40 15.20 -6.40
N THR A 346 52.45 14.99 -5.49
CA THR A 346 51.17 15.71 -5.54
C THR A 346 51.18 17.03 -4.77
N ALA A 347 52.26 17.39 -4.07
CA ALA A 347 52.32 18.57 -3.19
C ALA A 347 51.10 18.71 -2.25
N HIS A 348 50.47 17.60 -1.86
CA HIS A 348 49.25 17.58 -1.03
C HIS A 348 49.58 17.45 0.47
N ARG A 349 50.68 18.04 0.94
CA ARG A 349 51.07 18.06 2.36
C ARG A 349 50.18 18.95 3.24
N GLY A 350 49.23 19.67 2.64
CA GLY A 350 48.39 20.66 3.33
C GLY A 350 46.93 20.59 2.93
N ARG A 351 46.27 19.43 3.05
CA ARG A 351 44.81 19.46 3.13
C ARG A 351 44.45 20.08 4.48
N HIS A 352 43.75 21.20 4.45
CA HIS A 352 43.35 21.98 5.64
C HIS A 352 42.64 21.16 6.73
N HIS A 353 42.02 20.03 6.37
CA HIS A 353 41.31 19.15 7.29
C HIS A 353 42.11 17.92 7.75
N HIS A 354 43.41 17.82 7.45
CA HIS A 354 44.17 16.60 7.74
C HIS A 354 44.20 16.25 9.23
N GLU A 355 44.40 17.25 10.10
CA GLU A 355 44.40 17.06 11.56
C GLU A 355 43.02 16.65 12.08
N ALA A 356 41.96 17.30 11.61
CA ALA A 356 40.59 16.96 11.99
C ALA A 356 40.24 15.51 11.58
N VAL A 357 40.61 15.09 10.37
CA VAL A 357 40.40 13.71 9.90
C VAL A 357 41.24 12.71 10.68
N LYS A 358 42.48 13.07 11.05
CA LYS A 358 43.34 12.22 11.87
C LYS A 358 42.74 11.98 13.25
N LYS A 359 42.27 13.03 13.93
CA LYS A 359 41.54 12.91 15.21
C LYS A 359 40.30 12.03 15.06
N ALA A 360 39.54 12.19 13.98
CA ALA A 360 38.37 11.37 13.72
C ALA A 360 38.73 9.88 13.52
N VAL A 361 39.82 9.58 12.81
CA VAL A 361 40.32 8.20 12.67
C VAL A 361 40.74 7.64 14.04
N GLU A 362 41.48 8.40 14.84
CA GLU A 362 41.91 7.98 16.18
C GLU A 362 40.72 7.71 17.11
N GLY A 363 39.74 8.61 17.17
CA GLY A 363 38.54 8.42 17.98
C GLY A 363 37.73 7.20 17.56
N LEU A 364 37.59 6.96 16.25
CA LEU A 364 36.98 5.72 15.76
C LEU A 364 37.78 4.48 16.20
N VAL A 365 39.10 4.47 16.06
CA VAL A 365 39.95 3.34 16.50
C VAL A 365 39.80 3.10 18.01
N GLN A 366 39.73 4.15 18.81
CA GLN A 366 39.57 4.10 20.28
C GLN A 366 38.17 3.67 20.74
N GLY A 367 37.20 3.55 19.81
CA GLY A 367 35.87 3.02 20.12
C GLY A 367 34.79 4.08 20.33
N GLU A 368 35.07 5.34 19.99
CA GLU A 368 34.06 6.39 20.03
C GLU A 368 32.88 6.11 19.08
N LYS A 369 31.71 6.67 19.42
CA LYS A 369 30.50 6.51 18.60
C LYS A 369 30.69 7.17 17.25
N MET A 370 30.57 6.39 16.18
CA MET A 370 30.81 6.82 14.80
C MET A 370 30.04 8.09 14.41
N LYS A 371 28.74 8.18 14.74
CA LYS A 371 27.93 9.37 14.43
C LYS A 371 28.46 10.64 15.13
N THR A 372 28.92 10.52 16.37
CA THR A 372 29.50 11.63 17.14
C THR A 372 30.79 12.09 16.48
N VAL A 373 31.70 11.15 16.20
CA VAL A 373 33.01 11.45 15.58
C VAL A 373 32.85 12.13 14.22
N LEU A 374 31.98 11.59 13.37
CA LEU A 374 31.74 12.15 12.04
C LEU A 374 31.06 13.53 12.10
N ASN A 375 30.22 13.79 13.11
CA ASN A 375 29.64 15.11 13.31
C ASN A 375 30.69 16.13 13.74
N THR A 376 31.51 15.80 14.72
CA THR A 376 32.62 16.67 15.14
C THR A 376 33.53 16.98 13.96
N LEU A 377 33.87 15.98 13.14
CA LEU A 377 34.68 16.16 11.94
C LEU A 377 34.06 17.14 10.95
N GLU A 378 32.75 17.06 10.71
CA GLU A 378 32.07 18.01 9.83
C GLU A 378 32.02 19.42 10.42
N THR A 379 31.72 19.56 11.71
CA THR A 379 31.72 20.85 12.40
C THR A 379 33.09 21.52 12.30
N GLU A 380 34.17 20.80 12.65
CA GLU A 380 35.54 21.31 12.55
C GLU A 380 35.92 21.64 11.10
N ALA A 381 35.45 20.86 10.12
CA ALA A 381 35.70 21.17 8.72
C ALA A 381 35.01 22.47 8.27
N ARG A 382 33.77 22.69 8.70
CA ARG A 382 32.96 23.89 8.39
C ARG A 382 33.54 25.17 8.99
N GLU A 383 34.25 25.08 10.10
CA GLU A 383 34.92 26.22 10.74
C GLU A 383 36.10 26.79 9.92
N HIS A 384 36.58 26.05 8.91
CA HIS A 384 37.70 26.50 8.10
C HIS A 384 37.32 27.68 7.17
N PRO A 385 38.11 28.76 7.08
CA PRO A 385 37.77 29.96 6.29
C PRO A 385 37.54 29.73 4.79
N GLN A 386 38.14 28.67 4.25
CA GLN A 386 38.01 28.26 2.85
C GLN A 386 37.20 26.96 2.70
N PHE A 387 36.30 26.69 3.64
CA PHE A 387 35.49 25.49 3.60
C PHE A 387 34.70 25.41 2.28
N ASN A 388 34.85 24.27 1.60
CA ASN A 388 34.10 23.97 0.40
C ASN A 388 33.09 22.86 0.73
N GLU A 389 31.81 23.21 0.67
CA GLU A 389 30.70 22.27 0.86
C GLU A 389 30.77 21.10 -0.14
N GLU A 390 31.31 21.33 -1.33
CA GLU A 390 31.52 20.35 -2.40
C GLU A 390 32.93 19.72 -2.37
N GLY A 391 33.70 20.03 -1.33
CA GLY A 391 35.05 19.52 -1.13
C GLY A 391 35.08 17.99 -0.98
N SER A 392 36.24 17.42 -1.30
CA SER A 392 36.43 15.95 -1.32
C SER A 392 36.19 15.26 0.03
N LEU A 393 36.29 15.98 1.15
CA LEU A 393 35.94 15.49 2.48
C LEU A 393 34.42 15.37 2.63
N MET A 394 33.68 16.42 2.30
CA MET A 394 32.22 16.44 2.37
C MET A 394 31.58 15.40 1.46
N CYS A 395 32.14 15.15 0.28
CA CYS A 395 31.68 14.05 -0.59
C CYS A 395 31.84 12.68 0.09
N ARG A 396 32.94 12.44 0.80
CA ARG A 396 33.17 11.19 1.54
C ARG A 396 32.27 11.05 2.76
N LEU A 397 32.08 12.13 3.51
CA LEU A 397 31.16 12.13 4.66
C LEU A 397 29.72 11.87 4.22
N ARG A 398 29.27 12.51 3.13
CA ARG A 398 27.98 12.22 2.50
C ARG A 398 27.89 10.76 2.05
N PHE A 399 28.94 10.24 1.42
CA PHE A 399 29.02 8.82 1.04
C PHE A 399 28.85 7.89 2.24
N ILE A 400 29.51 8.18 3.36
CA ILE A 400 29.40 7.40 4.59
C ILE A 400 27.96 7.47 5.13
N ASP A 401 27.38 8.66 5.26
CA ASP A 401 26.01 8.87 5.76
C ASP A 401 24.95 8.10 4.98
N MET A 402 25.13 7.99 3.66
CA MET A 402 24.22 7.23 2.81
C MET A 402 24.22 5.73 3.13
N HIS A 403 25.30 5.20 3.70
CA HIS A 403 25.42 3.78 4.09
C HIS A 403 25.13 3.53 5.57
N VAL A 404 25.39 4.51 6.45
CA VAL A 404 25.29 4.32 7.91
C VAL A 404 24.10 5.04 8.54
N GLY A 405 23.34 5.75 7.71
CA GLY A 405 22.24 6.60 8.14
C GLY A 405 22.71 8.00 8.55
N PRO A 406 21.79 8.95 8.55
CA PRO A 406 22.10 10.36 8.71
C PRO A 406 22.59 10.69 10.12
N ARG A 407 23.43 11.71 10.17
CA ARG A 407 23.89 12.36 11.40
C ARG A 407 22.94 13.51 11.75
N PRO A 408 22.78 13.87 13.04
CA PRO A 408 21.92 15.00 13.43
C PRO A 408 22.42 16.30 12.79
N ALA A 409 21.49 17.11 12.29
CA ALA A 409 21.78 18.35 11.59
C ALA A 409 22.59 19.31 12.47
N ILE A 410 23.63 19.90 11.88
CA ILE A 410 24.41 20.96 12.52
C ILE A 410 23.64 22.26 12.28
N GLU A 411 23.20 22.95 13.34
CA GLU A 411 22.66 24.30 13.23
C GLU A 411 23.74 25.21 12.62
N THR A 412 23.51 25.68 11.40
CA THR A 412 24.43 26.57 10.70
C THR A 412 24.55 27.89 11.47
N VAL A 413 25.69 28.13 12.11
CA VAL A 413 26.05 29.45 12.61
C VAL A 413 26.29 30.35 11.41
N SER A 414 25.39 31.31 11.21
CA SER A 414 25.48 32.35 10.18
C SER A 414 26.87 33.00 10.20
N ALA A 415 27.52 33.07 9.04
CA ALA A 415 28.81 33.72 8.89
C ALA A 415 28.72 35.16 9.42
N LYS A 416 29.53 35.47 10.44
CA LYS A 416 29.67 36.83 10.98
C LYS A 416 30.12 37.76 9.84
N THR A 417 29.31 38.77 9.59
CA THR A 417 29.64 39.95 8.80
C THR A 417 30.99 40.52 9.28
N PRO A 418 31.90 40.96 8.39
CA PRO A 418 33.14 41.61 8.83
C PRO A 418 32.81 42.90 9.61
N PRO A 419 33.62 43.29 10.61
CA PRO A 419 33.41 44.54 11.32
C PRO A 419 33.58 45.73 10.36
N GLU A 420 32.64 46.68 10.44
CA GLU A 420 32.67 47.94 9.69
C GLU A 420 34.01 48.66 9.86
N GLU A 421 34.59 49.09 8.74
CA GLU A 421 35.69 50.04 8.72
C GLU A 421 35.24 51.36 9.36
N VAL A 422 35.85 51.69 10.51
CA VAL A 422 35.74 53.01 11.11
C VAL A 422 36.49 54.00 10.22
N VAL A 423 35.75 54.73 9.39
CA VAL A 423 36.26 55.90 8.67
C VAL A 423 36.48 57.02 9.69
N ILE A 424 37.75 57.27 10.02
CA ILE A 424 38.16 58.47 10.75
C ILE A 424 38.28 59.61 9.74
N SER A 425 37.36 60.57 9.79
CA SER A 425 37.44 61.82 9.03
C SER A 425 38.61 62.69 9.51
N PRO A 426 39.43 63.27 8.61
CA PRO A 426 40.37 64.31 8.99
C PRO A 426 39.65 65.67 9.15
N LYS A 427 40.21 66.49 10.04
CA LYS A 427 39.77 67.85 10.38
C LYS A 427 39.74 68.82 9.20
#